data_AF-A0A183D4U9-F1
#
_entry.id   AF-A0A183D4U9-F1
#
_cell.length_a   1.000
_cell.length_b   1.000
_cell.length_c   1.000
_cell.angle_alpha   90.00
_cell.angle_beta   90.00
_cell.angle_gamma   90.00
#
_symmetry.space_group_name_H-M   'P 1'
#
loop_
_entity.id
_entity.type
_entity.pdbx_description
1 polymer ?
#
loop_
_entity_poly.entity_id
_entity_poly.type
_entity_poly.pdbx_seq_one_letter_code
_entity_poly.pdbx_strand_id
1 'polypeptide(L)'
;MKYNKTGGPYWIGVRKLSGTWMVPMLNNATAARYGYHPFGYQPAVYTNWRSSQPDGCCGRNVTCVLANLKNGFGQWDDAFCDRVRTSPAGVVCQRYAYQPV
;
A
#
# COMPACT_ATOMS: atom_id res chain seq x y z
N MET A 1 24.86 2.37 -14.30
CA MET A 1 23.72 3.28 -14.52
C MET A 1 23.20 3.76 -13.18
N LYS A 2 23.34 5.06 -12.87
CA LYS A 2 22.74 5.67 -11.67
C LYS A 2 21.31 6.06 -12.04
N TYR A 3 20.33 5.31 -11.54
CA TYR A 3 18.94 5.75 -11.65
C TYR A 3 18.79 7.02 -10.81
N ASN A 4 18.50 8.14 -11.47
CA ASN A 4 18.17 9.39 -10.81
C ASN A 4 16.79 9.17 -10.15
N LYS A 5 16.77 8.96 -8.83
CA LYS A 5 15.53 8.74 -8.06
C LYS A 5 14.75 10.05 -8.00
N THR A 6 13.95 10.34 -9.02
CA THR A 6 12.88 11.34 -8.93
C THR A 6 11.74 10.75 -8.09
N GLY A 7 11.91 10.77 -6.78
CA GLY A 7 10.93 10.30 -5.79
C GLY A 7 11.49 9.30 -4.78
N GLY A 8 11.28 9.56 -3.49
CA GLY A 8 11.48 8.58 -2.43
C GLY A 8 10.41 7.47 -2.49
N PRO A 9 10.57 6.38 -1.73
CA PRO A 9 9.52 5.38 -1.62
C PRO A 9 8.24 5.98 -1.07
N TYR A 10 7.11 5.32 -1.31
CA TYR A 10 5.84 5.75 -0.77
C TYR A 10 4.99 4.59 -0.31
N TRP A 11 4.23 4.83 0.76
CA TRP A 11 3.23 3.91 1.26
C TRP A 11 2.04 3.84 0.30
N ILE A 12 1.55 2.62 0.10
CA ILE A 12 0.28 2.36 -0.59
C ILE A 12 -0.69 1.68 0.39
N GLY A 13 -1.99 1.75 0.11
CA GLY A 13 -3.03 1.20 0.99
C GLY A 13 -3.06 -0.34 1.12
N VAL A 14 -2.17 -1.06 0.43
CA VAL A 14 -2.10 -2.53 0.50
C VAL A 14 -1.67 -2.97 1.90
N ARG A 15 -2.41 -3.91 2.49
CA ARG A 15 -2.15 -4.43 3.84
C ARG A 15 -2.36 -5.94 3.92
N LYS A 16 -1.50 -6.64 4.66
CA LYS A 16 -1.69 -8.07 4.98
C LYS A 16 -2.66 -8.23 6.15
N LEU A 17 -3.81 -8.85 5.91
CA LEU A 17 -4.83 -9.18 6.91
C LEU A 17 -5.07 -10.68 6.88
N SER A 18 -4.96 -11.35 8.03
CA SER A 18 -5.16 -12.80 8.16
C SER A 18 -4.42 -13.63 7.09
N GLY A 19 -3.15 -13.26 6.83
CA GLY A 19 -2.31 -13.94 5.84
C GLY A 19 -2.52 -13.50 4.38
N THR A 20 -3.57 -12.75 4.07
CA THR A 20 -3.93 -12.33 2.70
C THR A 20 -3.56 -10.87 2.47
N TRP A 21 -2.99 -10.55 1.31
CA TRP A 21 -2.76 -9.16 0.90
C TRP A 21 -4.07 -8.55 0.43
N MET A 22 -4.45 -7.44 1.04
CA MET A 22 -5.73 -6.79 0.82
C MET A 22 -5.50 -5.37 0.33
N VAL A 23 -6.38 -4.91 -0.57
CA VAL A 23 -6.49 -3.50 -0.95
C VAL A 23 -7.66 -2.86 -0.20
N PRO A 24 -7.61 -1.56 0.12
CA PRO A 24 -8.77 -0.86 0.63
C PRO A 24 -9.90 -0.99 -0.40
N MET A 25 -11.03 -1.50 0.04
CA MET A 25 -12.23 -1.67 -0.78
C MET A 25 -13.31 -0.80 -0.21
N LEU A 26 -14.12 -0.27 -1.08
CA LEU A 26 -15.38 0.32 -0.72
C LEU A 26 -16.48 -0.75 -0.57
N ASN A 27 -16.79 -1.29 0.63
CA ASN A 27 -17.85 -2.32 0.76
C ASN A 27 -19.28 -1.82 1.17
N ASN A 28 -20.26 -2.24 0.37
CA ASN A 28 -21.58 -1.63 0.13
C ASN A 28 -22.43 -1.17 1.34
N ALA A 29 -22.39 -1.88 2.47
CA ALA A 29 -23.22 -1.56 3.65
C ALA A 29 -22.84 -0.23 4.32
N THR A 30 -21.55 0.11 4.31
CA THR A 30 -21.03 1.36 4.88
C THR A 30 -21.26 2.56 3.94
N ALA A 31 -21.63 2.32 2.67
CA ALA A 31 -22.07 3.38 1.74
C ALA A 31 -23.44 3.92 2.08
N ALA A 32 -24.33 2.97 2.30
CA ALA A 32 -25.75 3.21 2.34
C ALA A 32 -26.18 3.99 3.59
N ARG A 33 -25.43 3.93 4.70
CA ARG A 33 -25.81 4.53 6.00
C ARG A 33 -25.44 6.01 6.19
N TYR A 34 -24.47 6.54 5.43
CA TYR A 34 -23.88 7.87 5.67
C TYR A 34 -23.82 8.78 4.44
N GLY A 35 -24.34 8.36 3.28
CA GLY A 35 -24.21 9.10 2.02
C GLY A 35 -22.77 9.15 1.47
N TYR A 36 -21.86 8.35 2.05
CA TYR A 36 -20.48 8.23 1.61
C TYR A 36 -20.24 6.91 0.93
N HIS A 37 -19.04 6.76 0.43
CA HIS A 37 -18.60 5.55 -0.21
C HIS A 37 -17.73 4.79 0.84
N PRO A 38 -17.97 3.48 1.07
CA PRO A 38 -17.41 2.63 2.16
C PRO A 38 -15.88 2.42 2.21
N PHE A 39 -15.31 1.83 3.27
CA PHE A 39 -13.88 1.46 3.33
C PHE A 39 -13.67 0.14 4.13
N GLY A 40 -14.02 -0.99 3.53
CA GLY A 40 -13.56 -2.32 3.90
C GLY A 40 -12.24 -2.71 3.19
N TYR A 41 -11.99 -4.01 3.08
CA TYR A 41 -10.83 -4.58 2.41
C TYR A 41 -11.27 -5.73 1.52
N GLN A 42 -10.63 -5.88 0.36
CA GLN A 42 -10.78 -7.05 -0.50
C GLN A 42 -9.42 -7.64 -0.86
N PRO A 43 -9.34 -8.94 -1.18
CA PRO A 43 -8.11 -9.54 -1.64
C PRO A 43 -7.53 -8.77 -2.83
N ALA A 44 -6.21 -8.52 -2.78
CA ALA A 44 -5.50 -7.93 -3.90
C ALA A 44 -5.52 -8.90 -5.09
N VAL A 45 -6.13 -8.47 -6.19
CA VAL A 45 -6.19 -9.25 -7.45
C VAL A 45 -4.99 -9.00 -8.37
N TYR A 46 -4.18 -7.99 -8.05
CA TYR A 46 -2.95 -7.65 -8.75
C TYR A 46 -1.84 -7.38 -7.74
N THR A 47 -0.62 -7.80 -8.07
CA THR A 47 0.57 -7.49 -7.29
C THR A 47 1.75 -7.15 -8.21
N ASN A 48 2.62 -6.24 -7.76
CA ASN A 48 3.86 -5.89 -8.46
C ASN A 48 5.07 -6.01 -7.51
N TRP A 49 5.24 -7.17 -6.89
CA TRP A 49 6.34 -7.39 -5.97
C TRP A 49 7.69 -7.25 -6.68
N ARG A 50 8.64 -6.61 -6.00
CA ARG A 50 10.05 -6.71 -6.40
C ARG A 50 10.49 -8.17 -6.30
N SER A 51 11.51 -8.56 -7.06
CA SER A 51 12.13 -9.89 -6.92
C SER A 51 12.42 -10.20 -5.45
N SER A 52 11.99 -11.40 -5.03
CA SER A 52 12.11 -11.91 -3.67
C SER A 52 11.26 -11.18 -2.62
N GLN A 53 10.20 -10.47 -3.03
CA GLN A 53 9.18 -9.93 -2.12
C GLN A 53 7.83 -10.64 -2.39
N PRO A 54 6.93 -10.70 -1.39
CA PRO A 54 7.14 -10.33 0.01
C PRO A 54 8.01 -11.36 0.74
N ASP A 55 8.96 -10.93 1.56
CA ASP A 55 9.88 -11.83 2.28
C ASP A 55 9.62 -11.90 3.80
N GLY A 56 8.71 -11.08 4.33
CA GLY A 56 8.41 -11.03 5.76
C GLY A 56 9.60 -10.60 6.61
N CYS A 57 10.65 -10.02 6.03
CA CYS A 57 11.91 -9.86 6.71
C CYS A 57 11.90 -8.77 7.77
N CYS A 58 12.81 -8.98 8.72
CA CYS A 58 13.60 -7.94 9.38
C CYS A 58 12.91 -7.19 10.54
N GLY A 59 11.81 -7.71 11.08
CA GLY A 59 11.17 -7.18 12.30
C GLY A 59 9.74 -7.68 12.52
N ARG A 60 9.02 -7.04 13.43
CA ARG A 60 7.63 -7.40 13.80
C ARG A 60 6.63 -6.57 13.00
N ASN A 61 5.47 -7.13 12.64
CA ASN A 61 4.40 -6.42 11.92
C ASN A 61 4.76 -5.98 10.49
N VAL A 62 5.34 -6.88 9.70
CA VAL A 62 5.56 -6.72 8.25
C VAL A 62 4.24 -6.95 7.51
N THR A 63 3.33 -5.99 7.63
CA THR A 63 1.97 -6.09 7.06
C THR A 63 1.61 -4.93 6.15
N CYS A 64 2.49 -3.95 5.96
CA CYS A 64 2.27 -2.83 5.04
C CYS A 64 3.16 -2.94 3.80
N VAL A 65 2.92 -2.09 2.80
CA VAL A 65 3.64 -2.14 1.53
C VAL A 65 4.19 -0.76 1.16
N LEU A 66 5.46 -0.74 0.76
CA LEU A 66 6.11 0.40 0.13
C LEU A 66 6.30 0.12 -1.36
N ALA A 67 6.01 1.11 -2.18
CA ALA A 67 6.43 1.12 -3.58
C ALA A 67 7.73 1.92 -3.74
N ASN A 68 8.52 1.53 -4.74
CA ASN A 68 9.76 2.24 -5.13
C ASN A 68 10.85 2.31 -4.06
N LEU A 69 10.92 1.32 -3.16
CA LEU A 69 11.97 1.27 -2.13
C LEU A 69 13.37 1.15 -2.76
N LYS A 70 13.54 0.22 -3.70
CA LYS A 70 14.84 -0.10 -4.30
C LYS A 70 15.03 0.41 -5.74
N ASN A 71 13.96 0.72 -6.47
CA ASN A 71 14.00 1.20 -7.86
C ASN A 71 12.79 2.09 -8.18
N GLY A 72 12.69 2.60 -9.41
CA GLY A 72 11.61 3.46 -9.88
C GLY A 72 10.56 2.76 -10.76
N PHE A 73 10.43 1.43 -10.69
CA PHE A 73 9.55 0.65 -11.57
C PHE A 73 8.16 0.36 -10.98
N GLY A 74 7.78 1.03 -9.90
CA GLY A 74 6.52 0.79 -9.18
C GLY A 74 6.50 -0.51 -8.39
N GLN A 75 7.65 -1.15 -8.18
CA GLN A 75 7.74 -2.45 -7.50
C GLN A 75 7.58 -2.33 -6.00
N TRP A 76 7.03 -3.39 -5.40
CA TRP A 76 6.58 -3.42 -4.01
C TRP A 76 7.54 -4.20 -3.13
N ASP A 77 7.72 -3.71 -1.91
CA ASP A 77 8.41 -4.36 -0.81
C ASP A 77 7.46 -4.39 0.40
N ASP A 78 7.37 -5.53 1.10
CA ASP A 78 6.64 -5.57 2.35
C ASP A 78 7.44 -4.89 3.46
N ALA A 79 6.72 -4.23 4.37
CA ALA A 79 7.33 -3.29 5.30
C ALA A 79 6.58 -3.22 6.64
N PHE A 80 7.31 -2.77 7.66
CA PHE A 80 6.77 -2.43 8.97
C PHE A 80 5.82 -1.26 8.86
N CYS A 81 4.59 -1.40 9.33
CA CYS A 81 3.63 -0.29 9.29
C CYS A 81 4.01 0.89 10.18
N ASP A 82 4.84 0.67 11.21
CA ASP A 82 5.14 1.62 12.27
C ASP A 82 6.42 2.42 12.04
N ARG A 83 7.24 2.07 11.04
CA ARG A 83 8.56 2.70 10.83
C ARG A 83 8.92 2.86 9.37
N VAL A 84 9.35 4.06 9.02
CA VAL A 84 9.93 4.36 7.72
C VAL A 84 11.45 4.15 7.79
N ARG A 85 11.99 3.15 7.07
CA ARG A 85 13.45 2.91 7.01
C ARG A 85 14.23 3.93 6.16
N THR A 86 13.53 4.73 5.37
CA THR A 86 14.14 5.67 4.40
C THR A 86 13.34 6.98 4.37
N SER A 87 13.90 8.05 4.94
CA SER A 87 13.30 9.38 4.89
C SER A 87 13.81 10.15 3.67
N PRO A 88 12.94 10.86 2.92
CA PRO A 88 11.49 10.92 3.08
C PRO A 88 10.78 9.71 2.43
N ALA A 89 9.71 9.22 3.07
CA ALA A 89 8.73 8.35 2.42
C ALA A 89 7.39 9.08 2.29
N GLY A 90 6.85 9.11 1.07
CA GLY A 90 5.54 9.68 0.78
C GLY A 90 4.40 8.73 1.12
N VAL A 91 3.17 9.17 0.88
CA VAL A 91 1.95 8.33 0.96
C VAL A 91 1.09 8.62 -0.25
N VAL A 92 0.55 7.57 -0.88
CA VAL A 92 -0.44 7.71 -1.96
C VAL A 92 -1.80 7.29 -1.42
N CYS A 93 -2.75 8.22 -1.43
CA CYS A 93 -4.15 7.98 -1.10
C CYS A 93 -4.97 7.86 -2.39
N GLN A 94 -5.95 6.96 -2.38
CA GLN A 94 -6.96 6.88 -3.43
C GLN A 94 -8.29 7.35 -2.88
N ARG A 95 -8.97 8.20 -3.64
CA ARG A 95 -10.37 8.57 -3.40
C ARG A 95 -11.21 8.16 -4.60
N TYR A 96 -12.48 7.94 -4.38
CA TYR A 96 -13.43 7.84 -5.48
C TYR A 96 -13.70 9.24 -6.01
N ALA A 97 -13.83 9.37 -7.33
CA ALA A 97 -13.95 10.65 -8.00
C ALA A 97 -15.12 11.51 -7.49
N TYR A 98 -16.15 10.89 -6.90
CA TYR A 98 -17.39 11.53 -6.44
C TYR A 98 -17.54 11.66 -4.90
N GLN A 99 -16.48 11.45 -4.12
CA GLN A 99 -16.51 11.76 -2.69
C GLN A 99 -16.46 13.29 -2.49
N PRO A 100 -17.44 13.92 -1.78
CA PRO A 100 -17.39 15.34 -1.44
C PRO A 100 -16.13 15.66 -0.64
N VAL A 101 -15.54 16.84 -0.87
CA VAL A 101 -14.39 17.37 -0.12
C VAL A 101 -14.83 18.09 1.15
#